data_AF-A0A9Q7E4M8-F1
#
_entry.id   AF-A0A9Q7E4M8-F1
#
_cell.length_a   1.000
_cell.length_b   1.000
_cell.length_c   1.000
_cell.angle_alpha   90.00
_cell.angle_beta   90.00
_cell.angle_gamma   90.00
#
_symmetry.space_group_name_H-M   'P 1'
#
loop_
_entity.id
_entity.type
_entity.pdbx_description
1 polymer ?
#
loop_
_entity_poly.entity_id
_entity_poly.type
_entity_poly.pdbx_seq_one_letter_code
_entity_poly.pdbx_strand_id
1 'polypeptide(L)'
;MQKELLSAYIDGEHCGNKFTDTLCQNKDLQNSWSNYHLIRSIIRKESKVLLGSDFTARMGTLIEQEEKIQIEHSLESQPTLAEVEKLPFIQKIRSFFSPMLQMAVAATVCFVAVLGVQSFNHERAGKNTLDTPTLQTLPFNNSVQEISYNVPRKEIITQEQVEQRNKRIGIMLQNYELQRRLHTDSFGLPNNEH
;
A
#
# COMPACT_ATOMS: atom_id res chain seq x y z
N MET A 1 -28.55 5.34 -34.67
CA MET A 1 -27.31 4.80 -34.12
C MET A 1 -26.21 5.84 -33.95
N GLN A 2 -25.78 6.59 -34.99
CA GLN A 2 -24.66 7.55 -34.81
C GLN A 2 -24.92 8.68 -33.79
N LYS A 3 -26.16 9.19 -33.69
CA LYS A 3 -26.53 10.21 -32.69
C LYS A 3 -26.57 9.67 -31.25
N GLU A 4 -26.78 8.37 -31.09
CA GLU A 4 -26.76 7.70 -29.79
C GLU A 4 -25.31 7.54 -29.31
N LEU A 5 -24.42 7.11 -30.21
CA LEU A 5 -22.97 7.12 -29.97
C LEU A 5 -22.46 8.53 -29.65
N LEU A 6 -23.00 9.57 -30.33
CA LEU A 6 -22.67 10.95 -30.02
C LEU A 6 -23.11 11.35 -28.60
N SER A 7 -24.30 10.93 -28.16
CA SER A 7 -24.78 11.19 -26.81
C SER A 7 -23.89 10.53 -25.77
N ALA A 8 -23.60 9.23 -25.94
CA ALA A 8 -22.67 8.49 -25.10
C ALA A 8 -21.28 9.17 -25.03
N TYR A 9 -20.80 9.66 -26.17
CA TYR A 9 -19.53 10.41 -26.25
C TYR A 9 -19.57 11.74 -25.47
N ILE A 10 -20.68 12.51 -25.52
CA ILE A 10 -20.86 13.75 -24.72
C ILE A 10 -20.87 13.46 -23.21
N ASP A 11 -21.41 12.31 -22.83
CA ASP A 11 -21.50 11.87 -21.45
C ASP A 11 -20.18 11.28 -20.92
N GLY A 12 -19.15 11.21 -21.78
CA GLY A 12 -17.82 10.72 -21.44
C GLY A 12 -17.69 9.20 -21.47
N GLU A 13 -18.65 8.50 -22.07
CA GLU A 13 -18.57 7.06 -22.27
C GLU A 13 -17.56 6.71 -23.37
N HIS A 14 -16.96 5.52 -23.26
CA HIS A 14 -15.93 5.08 -24.19
C HIS A 14 -16.51 4.73 -25.57
N CYS A 15 -16.61 5.73 -26.43
CA CYS A 15 -16.97 5.59 -27.84
C CYS A 15 -15.66 5.53 -28.64
N GLY A 16 -15.16 4.32 -28.89
CA GLY A 16 -13.77 4.03 -29.31
C GLY A 16 -13.11 5.00 -30.29
N ASN A 17 -11.77 5.04 -30.27
CA ASN A 17 -10.91 6.10 -30.82
C ASN A 17 -11.28 6.65 -32.22
N LYS A 18 -11.84 5.82 -33.12
CA LYS A 18 -12.23 6.20 -34.49
C LYS A 18 -13.47 7.09 -34.59
N PHE A 19 -14.29 7.17 -33.53
CA PHE A 19 -15.50 7.98 -33.54
C PHE A 19 -15.19 9.48 -33.63
N THR A 20 -14.11 9.91 -32.99
CA THR A 20 -13.65 11.31 -33.00
C THR A 20 -13.35 11.80 -34.41
N ASP A 21 -12.62 11.00 -35.21
CA ASP A 21 -12.34 11.31 -36.62
C ASP A 21 -13.63 11.42 -37.44
N THR A 22 -14.58 10.51 -37.17
CA THR A 22 -15.89 10.51 -37.86
C THR A 22 -16.71 11.76 -37.52
N LEU A 23 -16.68 12.19 -36.25
CA LEU A 23 -17.31 13.43 -35.78
C LEU A 23 -16.68 14.66 -36.46
N CYS A 24 -15.36 14.72 -36.56
CA CYS A 24 -14.64 15.83 -37.20
C CYS A 24 -14.90 15.95 -38.72
N GLN A 25 -15.25 14.86 -39.40
CA GLN A 25 -15.52 14.87 -40.85
C GLN A 25 -17.00 15.13 -41.19
N ASN A 26 -17.93 14.88 -40.25
CA ASN A 26 -19.36 14.93 -40.51
C ASN A 26 -20.02 16.19 -39.94
N LYS A 27 -20.51 17.07 -40.83
CA LYS A 27 -21.18 18.33 -40.46
C LYS A 27 -22.49 18.12 -39.68
N ASP A 28 -23.28 17.10 -40.00
CA ASP A 28 -24.55 16.84 -39.29
C ASP A 28 -24.32 16.39 -37.84
N LEU A 29 -23.24 15.62 -37.61
CA LEU A 29 -22.83 15.23 -36.27
C LEU A 29 -22.27 16.41 -35.48
N GLN A 30 -21.48 17.30 -36.10
CA GLN A 30 -21.01 18.54 -35.47
C GLN A 30 -22.17 19.46 -35.06
N ASN A 31 -23.16 19.62 -35.94
CA ASN A 31 -24.37 20.37 -35.62
C ASN A 31 -25.13 19.75 -34.44
N SER A 32 -25.27 18.42 -34.44
CA SER A 32 -25.92 17.70 -33.33
C SER A 32 -25.14 17.86 -32.02
N TRP A 33 -23.81 17.81 -32.06
CA TRP A 33 -22.91 18.03 -30.92
C TRP A 33 -23.08 19.43 -30.32
N SER A 34 -23.06 20.46 -31.18
CA SER A 34 -23.28 21.85 -30.78
C SER A 34 -24.65 22.02 -30.10
N ASN A 35 -25.71 21.46 -30.70
CA ASN A 35 -27.05 21.54 -30.14
C ASN A 35 -27.17 20.87 -28.77
N TYR A 36 -26.56 19.68 -28.60
CA TYR A 36 -26.59 18.97 -27.32
C TYR A 36 -25.88 19.75 -26.22
N HIS A 37 -24.72 20.34 -26.50
CA HIS A 37 -24.03 21.21 -25.54
C HIS A 37 -24.83 22.49 -25.22
N LEU A 38 -25.44 23.11 -26.22
CA LEU A 38 -26.29 24.28 -26.02
C LEU A 38 -27.47 23.95 -25.10
N ILE A 39 -28.20 22.88 -25.38
CA ILE A 39 -29.33 22.42 -24.56
C ILE A 39 -28.85 22.12 -23.13
N ARG A 40 -27.73 21.42 -22.98
CA ARG A 40 -27.13 21.10 -21.68
C ARG A 40 -26.82 22.36 -20.86
N SER A 41 -26.21 23.38 -21.47
CA SER A 41 -25.89 24.64 -20.80
C SER A 41 -27.14 25.45 -20.44
N ILE A 42 -28.20 25.40 -21.25
CA ILE A 42 -29.50 26.01 -20.91
C ILE A 42 -30.12 25.29 -19.69
N ILE A 43 -30.17 23.96 -19.69
CA ILE A 43 -30.74 23.17 -18.59
C ILE A 43 -30.02 23.45 -17.28
N ARG A 44 -28.68 23.53 -17.32
CA ARG A 44 -27.85 23.83 -16.16
C ARG A 44 -27.80 25.32 -15.79
N LYS A 45 -28.42 26.19 -16.59
CA LYS A 45 -28.42 27.64 -16.41
C LYS A 45 -27.01 28.23 -16.34
N GLU A 46 -26.07 27.66 -17.09
CA GLU A 46 -24.65 28.03 -17.07
C GLU A 46 -24.38 29.39 -17.74
N SER A 47 -25.19 29.79 -18.73
CA SER A 47 -25.02 31.06 -19.42
C SER A 47 -26.34 31.76 -19.72
N LYS A 48 -26.39 33.07 -19.47
CA LYS A 48 -27.47 33.98 -19.92
C LYS A 48 -27.25 34.46 -21.36
N VAL A 49 -26.03 34.30 -21.87
CA VAL A 49 -25.61 34.78 -23.20
C VAL A 49 -25.53 33.57 -24.13
N LEU A 50 -26.40 33.55 -25.14
CA LEU A 50 -26.28 32.65 -26.27
C LEU A 50 -25.32 33.30 -27.26
N LEU A 51 -24.17 32.68 -27.48
CA LEU A 51 -23.24 33.12 -28.51
C LEU A 51 -23.91 32.86 -29.87
N GLY A 52 -23.73 33.78 -30.82
CA GLY A 52 -24.30 33.65 -32.16
C GLY A 52 -23.75 32.41 -32.88
N SER A 53 -24.50 31.92 -33.88
CA SER A 53 -24.11 30.75 -34.71
C SER A 53 -22.72 30.87 -35.32
N ASP A 54 -22.29 32.10 -35.58
CA ASP A 54 -21.04 32.38 -36.30
C ASP A 54 -19.83 32.49 -35.37
N PHE A 55 -20.03 32.40 -34.05
CA PHE A 55 -18.96 32.53 -33.07
C PHE A 55 -17.88 31.46 -33.26
N THR A 56 -18.28 30.19 -33.33
CA THR A 56 -17.34 29.06 -33.48
C THR A 56 -16.58 29.15 -34.79
N ALA A 57 -17.24 29.60 -35.87
CA ALA A 57 -16.60 29.80 -37.17
C ALA A 57 -15.55 30.91 -37.12
N ARG A 58 -15.89 32.07 -36.52
CA ARG A 58 -14.94 33.17 -36.31
C ARG A 58 -13.75 32.76 -35.44
N MET A 59 -14.01 32.02 -34.36
CA MET A 59 -12.96 31.51 -33.50
C MET A 59 -12.02 30.57 -34.28
N GLY A 60 -12.57 29.67 -35.11
CA GLY A 60 -11.78 28.82 -35.99
C GLY A 60 -10.85 29.61 -36.91
N THR A 61 -11.37 30.67 -37.54
CA THR A 61 -10.54 31.53 -38.41
C THR A 61 -9.43 32.26 -37.65
N LEU A 62 -9.68 32.68 -36.40
CA LEU A 62 -8.68 33.34 -35.57
C LEU A 62 -7.59 32.36 -35.12
N ILE A 63 -7.96 31.11 -34.78
CA ILE A 63 -7.01 30.05 -34.41
C ILE A 63 -6.14 29.66 -35.61
N GLU A 64 -6.70 29.59 -36.82
CA GLU A 64 -5.91 29.33 -38.03
C GLU A 64 -4.94 30.45 -38.37
N GLN A 65 -5.28 31.70 -38.00
CA GLN A 65 -4.43 32.88 -38.18
C GLN A 65 -3.37 33.04 -37.09
N GLU A 66 -3.47 32.28 -36.00
CA GLU A 66 -2.45 32.29 -34.96
C GLU A 66 -1.15 31.70 -35.51
N GLU A 67 -0.06 32.48 -35.46
CA GLU A 67 1.26 31.94 -35.74
C GLU A 67 1.50 30.80 -34.75
N LYS A 68 1.70 29.58 -35.28
CA LYS A 68 2.08 28.42 -34.47
C LYS A 68 3.42 28.75 -33.83
N ILE A 69 3.39 29.32 -32.63
CA ILE A 69 4.55 29.44 -31.78
C ILE A 69 5.02 27.99 -31.59
N GLN A 70 6.07 27.61 -32.34
CA GLN A 70 6.77 26.37 -32.11
C GLN A 70 7.45 26.53 -30.76
N ILE A 71 6.70 26.19 -29.72
CA ILE A 71 7.24 26.01 -28.39
C ILE A 71 8.16 24.78 -28.51
N GLU A 72 9.43 25.02 -28.81
CA GLU A 72 10.53 24.04 -28.66
C GLU A 72 10.81 23.72 -27.18
N HIS A 73 9.89 24.05 -26.28
CA HIS A 73 9.93 23.48 -24.94
C HIS A 73 9.37 22.07 -25.06
N SER A 74 10.31 21.13 -25.21
CA SER A 74 10.14 19.72 -24.86
C SER A 74 9.13 19.64 -23.71
N LEU A 75 8.01 18.98 -23.96
CA LEU A 75 7.03 18.67 -22.93
C LEU A 75 7.81 18.10 -21.75
N GLU A 76 7.94 18.88 -20.68
CA GLU A 76 8.58 18.43 -19.46
C GLU A 76 7.68 17.32 -18.94
N SER A 77 8.02 16.08 -19.29
CA SER A 77 7.29 14.91 -18.87
C SER A 77 7.25 14.95 -17.36
N GLN A 78 6.04 14.95 -16.79
CA GLN A 78 5.87 14.86 -15.35
C GLN A 78 6.77 13.73 -14.83
N PRO A 79 7.72 14.01 -13.93
CA PRO A 79 8.74 13.05 -13.58
C PRO A 79 8.05 11.83 -12.98
N THR A 80 8.27 10.68 -13.61
CA THR A 80 7.73 9.41 -13.12
C THR A 80 8.29 9.14 -11.71
N LEU A 81 7.55 8.41 -10.86
CA LEU A 81 7.98 8.16 -9.47
C LEU A 81 9.40 7.58 -9.38
N ALA A 82 9.81 6.76 -10.36
CA ALA A 82 11.15 6.18 -10.46
C ALA A 82 12.25 7.19 -10.84
N GLU A 83 11.87 8.32 -11.45
CA GLU A 83 12.76 9.39 -11.85
C GLU A 83 12.93 10.43 -10.73
N VAL A 84 11.85 10.68 -9.97
CA VAL A 84 11.91 11.50 -8.74
C VAL A 84 12.88 10.90 -7.71
N GLU A 85 12.91 9.56 -7.56
CA GLU A 85 13.86 8.89 -6.65
C GLU A 85 15.32 9.06 -7.08
N LYS A 86 15.56 9.27 -8.38
CA LYS A 86 16.90 9.46 -8.94
C LYS A 86 17.39 10.91 -8.88
N LEU A 87 16.53 11.85 -8.50
CA LEU A 87 16.93 13.25 -8.38
C LEU A 87 17.97 13.43 -7.25
N PRO A 88 19.07 14.14 -7.52
CA PRO A 88 20.17 14.28 -6.55
C PRO A 88 19.76 15.00 -5.26
N PHE A 89 18.72 15.83 -5.32
CA PHE A 89 18.13 16.50 -4.15
C PHE A 89 17.42 15.50 -3.21
N ILE A 90 16.60 14.59 -3.76
CA ILE A 90 15.89 13.56 -3.00
C ILE A 90 16.87 12.57 -2.37
N GLN A 91 17.95 12.22 -3.08
CA GLN A 91 19.01 11.36 -2.54
C GLN A 91 19.74 12.00 -1.36
N LYS A 92 20.05 13.31 -1.43
CA LYS A 92 20.68 14.05 -0.32
C LYS A 92 19.78 14.12 0.90
N ILE A 93 18.49 14.41 0.72
CA ILE A 93 17.50 14.41 1.81
C ILE A 93 17.41 13.01 2.43
N ARG A 94 17.27 11.97 1.61
CA ARG A 94 17.20 10.59 2.10
C ARG A 94 18.44 10.21 2.89
N SER A 95 19.64 10.57 2.43
CA SER A 95 20.88 10.26 3.16
C SER A 95 20.99 10.99 4.50
N PHE A 96 20.52 12.24 4.57
CA PHE A 96 20.54 13.03 5.81
C PHE A 96 19.53 12.53 6.84
N PHE A 97 18.34 12.09 6.39
CA PHE A 97 17.25 11.64 7.27
C PHE A 97 17.16 10.12 7.45
N SER A 98 17.90 9.31 6.69
CA SER A 98 17.98 7.85 6.83
C SER A 98 18.25 7.37 8.27
N PRO A 99 19.24 7.92 9.02
CA PRO A 99 19.47 7.50 10.41
C PRO A 99 18.33 7.92 11.35
N MET A 100 17.65 9.06 11.10
CA MET A 100 16.49 9.48 11.89
C MET A 100 15.28 8.57 11.68
N LEU A 101 15.10 8.03 10.48
CA LEU A 101 13.97 7.15 10.17
C LEU A 101 14.06 5.82 10.93
N GLN A 102 15.26 5.24 11.08
CA GLN A 102 15.47 4.03 11.88
C GLN A 102 15.14 4.26 13.36
N MET A 103 15.56 5.42 13.90
CA MET A 103 15.20 5.82 15.26
C MET A 103 13.70 6.08 15.40
N ALA A 104 13.05 6.65 14.38
CA ALA A 104 11.61 6.91 14.41
C ALA A 104 10.79 5.62 14.48
N VAL A 105 11.17 4.57 13.75
CA VAL A 105 10.48 3.26 13.83
C VAL A 105 10.60 2.66 15.24
N ALA A 106 11.78 2.67 15.84
CA ALA A 106 11.96 2.20 17.21
C ALA A 106 11.20 3.06 18.24
N ALA A 107 11.26 4.39 18.10
CA ALA A 107 10.60 5.34 19.00
C ALA A 107 9.08 5.24 18.91
N THR A 108 8.51 5.05 17.71
CA THR A 108 7.07 4.89 17.51
C THR A 108 6.55 3.59 18.11
N VAL A 109 7.26 2.47 17.93
CA VAL A 109 6.90 1.20 18.58
C VAL A 109 6.96 1.32 20.10
N CYS A 110 7.99 1.98 20.64
CA CYS A 110 8.12 2.21 22.08
C CYS A 110 7.01 3.15 22.62
N PHE A 111 6.72 4.23 21.91
CA PHE A 111 5.68 5.18 22.26
C PHE A 111 4.28 4.53 22.26
N VAL A 112 3.97 3.73 21.23
CA VAL A 112 2.73 2.96 21.15
C VAL A 112 2.64 1.93 22.28
N ALA A 113 3.75 1.27 22.64
CA ALA A 113 3.75 0.33 23.75
C ALA A 113 3.49 1.02 25.10
N VAL A 114 4.14 2.17 25.36
CA VAL A 114 3.99 2.92 26.62
C VAL A 114 2.60 3.55 26.73
N LEU A 115 2.11 4.23 25.68
CA LEU A 115 0.76 4.79 25.68
C LEU A 115 -0.32 3.73 25.61
N GLY A 116 -0.07 2.62 24.90
CA GLY A 116 -0.99 1.49 24.82
C GLY A 116 -1.21 0.83 26.19
N VAL A 117 -0.15 0.66 26.99
CA VAL A 117 -0.26 0.11 28.36
C VAL A 117 -1.01 1.08 29.29
N GLN A 118 -0.81 2.39 29.15
CA GLN A 118 -1.59 3.36 29.92
C GLN A 118 -3.06 3.40 29.48
N SER A 119 -3.33 3.35 28.17
CA SER A 119 -4.69 3.31 27.60
C SER A 119 -5.46 2.07 28.03
N PHE A 120 -4.81 0.90 28.04
CA PHE A 120 -5.42 -0.37 28.46
C PHE A 120 -5.67 -0.42 29.98
N ASN A 121 -4.80 0.20 30.78
CA ASN A 121 -5.01 0.32 32.23
C ASN A 121 -6.03 1.40 32.61
N HIS A 122 -6.16 2.47 31.81
CA HIS A 122 -7.17 3.52 32.02
C HIS A 122 -8.60 3.02 31.77
N GLU A 123 -8.80 2.14 30.79
CA GLU A 123 -10.07 1.43 30.60
C GLU A 123 -10.41 0.47 31.76
N ARG A 124 -9.39 -0.11 32.40
CA ARG A 124 -9.57 -0.97 33.59
C ARG A 124 -9.82 -0.17 34.88
N ALA A 125 -9.24 1.03 35.01
CA ALA A 125 -9.41 1.89 36.18
C ALA A 125 -10.83 2.47 36.35
N GLY A 126 -11.67 2.40 35.31
CA GLY A 126 -13.08 2.80 35.36
C GLY A 126 -14.07 1.69 35.74
N LYS A 127 -13.63 0.44 35.92
CA LYS A 127 -14.49 -0.70 36.29
C LYS A 127 -14.05 -1.28 37.63
N ASN A 128 -14.40 -0.59 38.70
CA ASN A 128 -14.43 -1.17 40.05
C ASN A 128 -15.56 -2.20 40.13
N THR A 129 -15.27 -3.45 39.80
CA THR A 129 -16.02 -4.59 40.33
C THR A 129 -15.02 -5.65 40.76
N LEU A 130 -14.99 -5.85 42.07
CA LEU A 130 -14.35 -6.94 42.79
C LEU A 130 -14.63 -8.31 42.15
N ASP A 131 -13.69 -9.23 42.41
CA ASP A 131 -13.83 -10.67 42.55
C ASP A 131 -13.22 -11.60 41.49
N THR A 132 -12.34 -12.45 42.04
CA THR A 132 -11.77 -13.73 41.58
C THR A 132 -10.46 -13.71 40.75
N PRO A 133 -9.33 -14.13 41.34
CA PRO A 133 -8.12 -14.43 40.59
C PRO A 133 -8.32 -15.78 39.90
N THR A 134 -8.60 -15.79 38.61
CA THR A 134 -8.66 -17.03 37.83
C THR A 134 -7.36 -17.25 37.07
N LEU A 135 -6.55 -18.11 37.69
CA LEU A 135 -5.62 -19.07 37.10
C LEU A 135 -4.45 -18.54 36.27
N GLN A 136 -3.33 -18.40 36.99
CA GLN A 136 -1.96 -18.51 36.51
C GLN A 136 -1.72 -19.88 35.84
N THR A 137 -1.56 -19.91 34.51
CA THR A 137 -1.05 -21.09 33.78
C THR A 137 0.38 -20.86 33.33
N LEU A 138 1.30 -21.41 34.13
CA LEU A 138 2.67 -21.72 33.73
C LEU A 138 2.67 -22.57 32.43
N PRO A 139 3.72 -22.48 31.61
CA PRO A 139 3.72 -22.97 30.25
C PRO A 139 3.91 -24.49 30.25
N PHE A 140 2.91 -25.22 29.77
CA PHE A 140 3.07 -26.61 29.39
C PHE A 140 3.07 -26.74 27.87
N ASN A 141 4.14 -27.36 27.37
CA ASN A 141 4.23 -28.09 26.11
C ASN A 141 4.13 -27.30 24.78
N ASN A 142 5.30 -27.05 24.20
CA ASN A 142 5.73 -27.72 22.96
C ASN A 142 4.63 -27.98 21.91
N SER A 143 4.34 -27.00 21.06
CA SER A 143 4.00 -27.17 19.63
C SER A 143 3.44 -25.87 19.04
N VAL A 144 4.29 -24.85 18.88
CA VAL A 144 4.06 -23.92 17.76
C VAL A 144 4.85 -24.48 16.60
N GLN A 145 4.16 -25.26 15.81
CA GLN A 145 4.61 -25.77 14.53
C GLN A 145 4.85 -24.55 13.63
N GLU A 146 6.10 -24.09 13.55
CA GLU A 146 6.49 -23.07 12.59
C GLU A 146 6.30 -23.65 11.18
N ILE A 147 5.36 -23.05 10.47
CA ILE A 147 5.10 -23.34 9.07
C ILE A 147 6.33 -22.83 8.31
N SER A 148 7.14 -23.79 7.83
CA SER A 148 8.40 -23.61 7.14
C SER A 148 8.37 -22.46 6.12
N TYR A 149 9.02 -21.34 6.47
CA TYR A 149 9.45 -20.35 5.51
C TYR A 149 10.97 -20.44 5.38
N ASN A 150 11.40 -21.36 4.52
CA ASN A 150 12.81 -21.56 4.17
C ASN A 150 13.26 -20.41 3.25
N VAL A 151 13.67 -19.29 3.83
CA VAL A 151 14.45 -18.28 3.11
C VAL A 151 15.92 -18.47 3.47
N PRO A 152 16.79 -18.79 2.51
CA PRO A 152 18.22 -18.88 2.77
C PRO A 152 18.77 -17.48 3.00
N ARG A 153 18.83 -17.05 4.27
CA ARG A 153 19.67 -15.92 4.64
C ARG A 153 21.12 -16.41 4.66
N LYS A 154 21.95 -15.77 3.85
CA LYS A 154 23.40 -15.83 3.94
C LYS A 154 23.79 -15.27 5.32
N GLU A 155 23.85 -16.13 6.33
CA GLU A 155 24.32 -15.77 7.66
C GLU A 155 25.83 -15.56 7.59
N ILE A 156 26.26 -14.33 7.83
CA ILE A 156 27.64 -14.07 8.24
C ILE A 156 27.72 -14.63 9.65
N ILE A 157 28.23 -15.86 9.76
CA ILE A 157 28.34 -16.59 11.01
C ILE A 157 29.37 -15.84 11.88
N THR A 158 28.90 -14.99 12.78
CA THR A 158 29.74 -14.38 13.81
C THR A 158 30.22 -15.49 14.75
N GLN A 159 31.51 -15.56 15.04
CA GLN A 159 32.13 -16.60 15.88
C GLN A 159 31.42 -16.77 17.24
N GLU A 160 30.88 -15.69 17.81
CA GLU A 160 30.07 -15.70 19.03
C GLU A 160 28.77 -16.50 18.90
N GLN A 161 28.11 -16.49 17.74
CA GLN A 161 26.89 -17.26 17.50
C GLN A 161 27.18 -18.77 17.44
N VAL A 162 28.35 -19.16 16.93
CA VAL A 162 28.81 -20.56 16.92
C VAL A 162 29.08 -21.04 18.33
N GLU A 163 29.72 -20.23 19.17
CA GLU A 163 29.96 -20.57 20.56
C GLU A 163 28.66 -20.70 21.35
N GLN A 164 27.69 -19.81 21.13
CA GLN A 164 26.37 -19.92 21.74
C GLN A 164 25.62 -21.17 21.27
N ARG A 165 25.73 -21.53 19.99
CA ARG A 165 25.14 -22.75 19.44
C ARG A 165 25.79 -23.99 20.04
N ASN A 166 27.12 -24.01 20.17
CA ASN A 166 27.87 -25.10 20.78
C ASN A 166 27.53 -25.26 22.28
N LYS A 167 27.40 -24.14 23.03
CA LYS A 167 26.95 -24.16 24.43
C LYS A 167 25.55 -24.74 24.57
N ARG A 168 24.61 -24.35 23.69
CA ARG A 168 23.25 -24.91 23.68
C ARG A 168 23.24 -26.41 23.38
N ILE A 169 24.03 -26.85 22.40
CA ILE A 169 24.15 -28.29 22.06
C ILE A 169 24.73 -29.07 23.23
N GLY A 170 25.73 -28.54 23.95
CA GLY A 170 26.31 -29.18 25.12
C GLY A 170 25.29 -29.41 26.25
N ILE A 171 24.49 -28.39 26.56
CA ILE A 171 23.41 -28.50 27.58
C ILE A 171 22.34 -29.49 27.13
N MET A 172 22.00 -29.50 25.83
CA MET A 172 21.03 -30.45 25.28
C MET A 172 21.54 -31.90 25.39
N LEU A 173 22.81 -32.15 25.08
CA LEU A 173 23.43 -33.47 25.20
C LEU A 173 23.45 -33.95 26.66
N GLN A 174 23.82 -33.06 27.58
CA GLN A 174 23.81 -33.37 29.01
C GLN A 174 22.41 -33.75 29.50
N ASN A 175 21.39 -32.98 29.11
CA ASN A 175 19.99 -33.29 29.43
C ASN A 175 19.52 -34.60 28.80
N TYR A 176 19.93 -34.87 27.55
CA TYR A 176 19.59 -36.10 26.85
C TYR A 176 20.16 -37.35 27.55
N GLU A 177 21.42 -37.29 28.00
CA GLU A 177 22.01 -38.40 28.77
C GLU A 177 21.30 -38.60 30.11
N LEU A 178 20.90 -37.51 30.77
CA LEU A 178 20.19 -37.54 32.05
C LEU A 178 18.79 -38.15 31.88
N GLN A 179 18.06 -37.75 30.84
CA GLN A 179 16.80 -38.39 30.47
C GLN A 179 16.99 -39.87 30.14
N ARG A 180 18.03 -40.23 29.37
CA ARG A 180 18.28 -41.62 29.03
C ARG A 180 18.51 -42.47 30.28
N ARG A 181 19.26 -41.98 31.28
CA ARG A 181 19.46 -42.68 32.57
C ARG A 181 18.17 -42.83 33.36
N LEU A 182 17.36 -41.78 33.46
CA LEU A 182 16.06 -41.85 34.13
C LEU A 182 15.10 -42.82 33.42
N HIS A 183 15.09 -42.83 32.09
CA HIS A 183 14.26 -43.76 31.32
C HIS A 183 14.77 -45.20 31.37
N THR A 184 16.08 -45.44 31.49
CA THR A 184 16.60 -46.79 31.72
C THR A 184 16.28 -47.31 33.12
N ASP A 185 16.24 -46.43 34.14
CA ASP A 185 15.82 -46.82 35.49
C ASP A 185 14.30 -47.04 35.60
N SER A 186 13.49 -46.34 34.80
CA SER A 186 12.02 -46.49 34.79
C SER A 186 11.51 -47.79 34.13
N PHE A 187 12.34 -48.49 33.35
CA PHE A 187 11.96 -49.74 32.66
C PHE A 187 12.51 -51.01 33.35
N GLY A 188 13.10 -50.86 34.53
CA GLY A 188 13.69 -51.95 35.31
C GLY A 188 12.87 -52.42 36.52
N LEU A 189 11.55 -52.59 36.39
CA LEU A 189 10.76 -53.37 37.36
C LEU A 189 9.69 -54.20 36.65
N PRO A 190 9.93 -55.50 36.40
CA PRO A 190 8.86 -56.43 36.07
C PRO A 190 8.08 -56.80 37.34
N ASN A 191 6.75 -56.91 37.16
CA ASN A 191 5.82 -57.54 38.10
C ASN A 191 6.37 -58.87 38.63
N ASN A 192 6.18 -59.12 39.93
CA ASN A 192 5.89 -60.47 40.39
C ASN A 192 4.97 -60.47 41.62
N GLU A 193 4.13 -61.49 41.60
CA GLU A 193 2.91 -61.78 42.34
C GLU A 193 3.01 -61.78 43.87
N HIS A 194 1.94 -61.33 44.54
CA HIS A 194 1.07 -62.15 45.41
C HIS A 194 -0.16 -61.38 45.88
#